data_AF-A0A2J6I8B7-F1
#
_entry.id   AF-A0A2J6I8B7-F1
#
_cell.length_a   1.000
_cell.length_b   1.000
_cell.length_c   1.000
_cell.angle_alpha   90.00
_cell.angle_beta   90.00
_cell.angle_gamma   90.00
#
_symmetry.space_group_name_H-M   'P 1'
#
loop_
_entity.id
_entity.type
_entity.pdbx_description
1 polymer ?
#
loop_
_entity_poly.entity_id
_entity_poly.type
_entity_poly.pdbx_seq_one_letter_code
_entity_poly.pdbx_strand_id
1 'polypeptide(L)'
;MESQINKLREKYWRGETSVEEEKDLKVLLNKQKEESPEKIFFKELEERKQEQGKIEFTYPKNRNAFIWRVSSIAATIVIMIAFAIGYNNYEKPDPYEITNPQQAYEVSLQALRLVSSELNKGKAYSSRIEKINEVKNSINK
;
A
#
# COMPACT_ATOMS: atom_id res chain seq x y z
N MET A 1 6.40 58.34 -45.40
CA MET A 1 6.67 57.10 -44.65
C MET A 1 7.01 57.39 -43.19
N GLU A 2 7.82 58.41 -42.89
CA GLU A 2 8.17 58.79 -41.50
C GLU A 2 6.96 59.11 -40.60
N SER A 3 5.89 59.69 -41.16
CA SER A 3 4.68 60.05 -40.40
C SER A 3 3.89 58.86 -39.84
N GLN A 4 3.97 57.69 -40.47
CA GLN A 4 3.28 56.48 -39.99
C GLN A 4 4.08 55.80 -38.88
N ILE A 5 5.40 55.78 -38.99
CA ILE A 5 6.30 55.23 -37.97
C ILE A 5 6.20 56.03 -36.68
N ASN A 6 6.17 57.36 -36.75
CA ASN A 6 6.06 58.20 -35.56
C ASN A 6 4.72 58.03 -34.84
N LYS A 7 3.61 57.92 -35.58
CA LYS A 7 2.28 57.63 -35.00
C LYS A 7 2.26 56.29 -34.27
N LEU A 8 2.87 55.27 -34.86
CA LEU A 8 2.93 53.93 -34.29
C LEU A 8 3.86 53.88 -33.07
N ARG A 9 4.97 54.62 -33.10
CA ARG A 9 5.89 54.81 -31.97
C ARG A 9 5.20 55.49 -30.80
N GLU A 10 4.48 56.59 -31.03
CA GLU A 10 3.72 57.26 -29.97
C GLU A 10 2.67 56.33 -29.35
N LYS A 11 1.97 55.55 -30.18
CA LYS A 11 0.98 54.57 -29.72
C LYS A 11 1.63 53.45 -28.88
N TYR A 12 2.82 53.00 -29.28
CA TYR A 12 3.62 52.01 -28.56
C TYR A 12 4.04 52.53 -27.18
N TRP A 13 4.54 53.78 -27.11
CA TRP A 13 4.89 54.42 -25.83
C TRP A 13 3.68 54.68 -24.93
N ARG A 14 2.48 54.85 -25.50
CA ARG A 14 1.22 54.90 -24.75
C ARG A 14 0.70 53.52 -24.32
N GLY A 15 1.28 52.43 -24.81
CA GLY A 15 0.83 51.06 -24.52
C GLY A 15 -0.50 50.69 -25.18
N GLU A 16 -0.87 51.37 -26.26
CA GLU A 16 -2.17 51.17 -26.95
C GLU A 16 -2.05 50.26 -28.19
N THR A 17 -0.85 49.74 -28.49
CA THR A 17 -0.57 48.96 -29.70
C THR A 17 -1.13 47.55 -29.66
N SER A 18 -1.50 47.02 -30.83
CA SER A 18 -1.78 45.59 -31.01
C SER A 18 -0.51 44.81 -31.39
N VAL A 19 -0.56 43.48 -31.25
CA VAL A 19 0.55 42.59 -31.63
C VAL A 19 0.90 42.69 -33.12
N GLU A 20 -0.09 42.95 -33.97
CA GLU A 20 0.10 43.13 -35.42
C GLU A 20 0.82 44.46 -35.71
N GLU A 21 0.42 45.54 -35.03
CA GLU A 21 1.04 46.86 -35.13
C GLU A 21 2.49 46.85 -34.64
N GLU A 22 2.81 46.11 -33.57
CA GLU A 22 4.18 45.97 -33.08
C GLU A 22 5.08 45.21 -34.06
N LYS A 23 4.53 44.20 -34.75
CA LYS A 23 5.25 43.49 -35.80
C LYS A 23 5.59 44.41 -36.96
N ASP A 24 4.64 45.24 -37.38
CA ASP A 24 4.85 46.23 -38.44
C ASP A 24 5.84 47.30 -38.00
N LEU A 25 5.74 47.80 -36.77
CA LEU A 25 6.69 48.75 -36.18
C LEU A 25 8.12 48.19 -36.23
N LYS A 26 8.31 46.93 -35.83
CA LYS A 26 9.61 46.26 -35.86
C LYS A 26 10.20 46.15 -37.27
N VAL A 27 9.38 45.81 -38.27
CA VAL A 27 9.81 45.76 -39.68
C VAL A 27 10.22 47.14 -40.18
N LEU A 28 9.47 48.18 -39.81
CA LEU A 28 9.74 49.55 -40.22
C LEU A 28 11.01 50.10 -39.54
N LEU A 29 11.23 49.82 -38.26
CA LEU A 29 12.43 50.21 -37.52
C LEU A 29 13.69 49.52 -38.05
N ASN A 30 13.58 48.25 -38.49
CA ASN A 30 14.70 47.54 -39.11
C ASN A 30 15.10 48.09 -40.48
N LYS A 31 14.17 48.73 -41.21
CA LYS A 31 14.46 49.41 -42.49
C LYS A 31 15.08 50.79 -42.30
N GLN A 32 14.92 51.40 -41.12
CA GLN A 32 15.46 52.72 -40.83
C GLN A 32 16.96 52.65 -40.49
N LYS A 33 17.74 53.57 -41.07
CA LYS A 33 19.20 53.66 -40.85
C LYS A 33 19.56 54.20 -39.47
N GLU A 34 18.63 54.92 -38.84
CA GLU A 34 18.79 55.50 -37.51
C GLU A 34 18.64 54.44 -36.42
N GLU A 35 19.60 54.39 -35.50
CA GLU A 35 19.56 53.53 -34.32
C GLU A 35 18.71 54.21 -33.24
N SER A 36 17.48 53.72 -33.07
CA SER A 36 16.56 54.16 -32.02
C SER A 36 16.59 53.18 -30.83
N PRO A 37 16.30 53.63 -29.60
CA PRO A 37 16.26 52.76 -28.42
C PRO A 37 15.38 51.53 -28.60
N GLU A 38 14.24 51.68 -29.29
CA GLU A 38 13.29 50.60 -29.58
C GLU A 38 13.90 49.56 -30.54
N LYS A 39 14.68 50.00 -31.52
CA LYS A 39 15.38 49.11 -32.47
C LYS A 39 16.43 48.26 -31.77
N ILE A 40 17.21 48.87 -30.88
CA ILE A 40 18.23 48.16 -30.08
C ILE A 40 17.55 47.12 -29.20
N PHE A 41 16.47 47.50 -28.53
CA PHE A 41 15.68 46.59 -27.68
C PHE A 41 15.12 45.40 -28.47
N PHE A 42 14.49 45.64 -29.62
CA PHE A 42 13.94 44.57 -30.45
C PHE A 42 15.02 43.64 -31.00
N LYS A 43 16.21 44.17 -31.30
CA LYS A 43 17.35 43.39 -31.76
C LYS A 43 17.91 42.49 -30.65
N GLU A 44 18.10 43.03 -29.45
CA GLU A 44 18.60 42.26 -28.30
C GLU A 44 17.61 41.16 -27.89
N LEU A 45 16.30 41.44 -27.97
CA LEU A 45 15.26 40.41 -27.77
C LEU A 45 15.34 39.29 -28.80
N GLU A 46 15.65 39.58 -30.07
CA GLU A 46 15.82 38.55 -31.09
C GLU A 46 17.07 37.70 -30.84
N GLU A 47 18.19 38.33 -30.48
CA GLU A 47 19.44 37.65 -30.15
C GLU A 47 19.23 36.71 -28.94
N ARG A 48 18.61 37.20 -27.86
CA ARG A 48 18.31 36.40 -26.67
C ARG A 48 17.26 35.30 -26.93
N LYS A 49 16.35 35.49 -27.89
CA LYS A 49 15.40 34.44 -28.32
C LYS A 49 16.13 33.28 -29.01
N GLN A 50 17.19 33.56 -29.75
CA GLN A 50 18.02 32.52 -30.36
C GLN A 50 18.89 31.80 -29.32
N GLU A 51 19.25 32.49 -28.23
CA GLU A 51 19.98 31.94 -27.09
C GLU A 51 19.13 31.15 -26.10
N GLN A 52 17.83 30.90 -26.39
CA GLN A 52 16.95 30.11 -25.52
C GLN A 52 17.68 28.85 -25.02
N GLY A 53 17.99 28.89 -23.73
CA GLY A 53 19.10 28.17 -23.14
C GLY A 53 19.03 26.67 -23.41
N LYS A 54 20.20 26.11 -23.70
CA LYS A 54 20.49 24.69 -23.47
C LYS A 54 20.44 24.40 -21.97
N ILE A 55 19.28 24.60 -21.34
CA ILE A 55 19.03 24.10 -20.00
C ILE A 55 18.73 22.62 -20.23
N GLU A 56 19.78 21.79 -20.23
CA GLU A 56 19.60 20.35 -20.19
C GLU A 56 18.90 20.01 -18.88
N PHE A 57 17.57 19.89 -18.95
CA PHE A 57 16.77 19.41 -17.84
C PHE A 57 17.18 17.96 -17.57
N THR A 58 18.04 17.77 -16.58
CA THR A 58 18.45 16.44 -16.15
C THR A 58 17.29 15.85 -15.35
N TYR A 59 16.57 14.91 -15.96
CA TYR A 59 15.55 14.15 -15.25
C TYR A 59 16.18 13.44 -14.05
N PRO A 60 15.58 13.53 -12.84
CA PRO A 60 16.06 12.77 -11.70
C PRO A 60 15.97 11.28 -12.07
N LYS A 61 17.12 10.62 -12.16
CA LYS A 61 17.21 9.19 -12.46
C LYS A 61 16.45 8.44 -11.37
N ASN A 62 15.32 7.86 -11.76
CA ASN A 62 14.45 7.04 -10.94
C ASN A 62 15.22 5.82 -10.41
N ARG A 63 15.78 5.95 -9.19
CA ARG A 63 16.64 4.94 -8.54
C ARG A 63 15.93 3.63 -8.16
N ASN A 64 14.62 3.51 -8.40
CA ASN A 64 13.81 2.43 -7.82
C ASN A 64 13.37 1.35 -8.82
N ALA A 65 13.87 1.36 -10.06
CA ALA A 65 13.54 0.31 -11.04
C ALA A 65 13.95 -1.09 -10.56
N PHE A 66 15.04 -1.19 -9.79
CA PHE A 66 15.46 -2.45 -9.18
C PHE A 66 14.47 -2.89 -8.09
N ILE A 67 14.10 -2.00 -7.17
CA ILE A 67 13.14 -2.28 -6.08
C ILE A 67 11.79 -2.74 -6.63
N TRP A 68 11.31 -2.12 -7.71
CA TRP A 68 10.09 -2.56 -8.40
C TRP A 68 10.22 -3.97 -9.00
N ARG A 69 11.38 -4.33 -9.57
CA ARG A 69 11.62 -5.66 -10.14
C ARG A 69 11.72 -6.75 -9.06
N VAL A 70 12.40 -6.50 -7.93
CA VAL A 70 12.49 -7.48 -6.85
C VAL A 70 11.24 -7.56 -5.97
N SER A 71 10.40 -6.52 -5.93
CA SER A 71 9.14 -6.54 -5.17
C SER A 71 8.15 -7.61 -5.68
N SER A 72 8.08 -7.82 -7.00
CA SER A 72 7.21 -8.86 -7.57
C SER A 72 7.67 -10.29 -7.23
N ILE A 73 8.97 -10.50 -6.99
CA ILE A 73 9.55 -11.81 -6.68
C ILE A 73 9.37 -12.13 -5.18
N ALA A 74 9.40 -11.11 -4.31
CA ALA A 74 9.21 -11.30 -2.88
C ALA A 74 7.81 -11.82 -2.53
N ALA A 75 6.76 -11.36 -3.23
CA ALA A 75 5.38 -11.76 -2.95
C ALA A 75 5.13 -13.27 -3.16
N THR A 76 5.69 -13.86 -4.22
CA THR A 76 5.53 -15.30 -4.49
C THR A 76 6.27 -16.17 -3.48
N ILE A 77 7.45 -15.72 -3.02
CA ILE A 77 8.23 -16.40 -1.99
C ILE A 77 7.49 -16.36 -0.64
N VAL A 78 6.92 -15.21 -0.26
CA VAL A 78 6.14 -15.07 0.98
C VAL A 78 4.92 -15.99 0.97
N ILE A 79 4.21 -16.08 -0.16
CA ILE A 79 3.07 -17.00 -0.31
C ILE A 79 3.53 -18.46 -0.16
N MET A 80 4.63 -18.86 -0.81
CA MET A 80 5.18 -20.22 -0.66
C MET A 80 5.57 -20.55 0.78
N ILE A 81 6.21 -19.62 1.48
CA ILE A 81 6.58 -19.79 2.89
C ILE A 81 5.33 -19.91 3.77
N ALA A 82 4.32 -19.07 3.54
CA ALA A 82 3.05 -19.13 4.27
C ALA A 82 2.33 -20.47 4.04
N PHE A 83 2.31 -20.97 2.80
CA PHE A 83 1.75 -22.30 2.50
C PHE A 83 2.56 -23.43 3.14
N ALA A 84 3.88 -23.37 3.12
CA ALA A 84 4.72 -24.38 3.75
C ALA A 84 4.51 -24.45 5.27
N ILE A 85 4.43 -23.29 5.93
CA ILE A 85 4.15 -23.22 7.37
C ILE A 85 2.71 -23.70 7.66
N GLY A 86 1.71 -23.25 6.88
CA GLY A 86 0.31 -23.65 7.05
C GLY A 86 0.08 -25.15 6.81
N TYR A 87 0.76 -25.75 5.84
CA TYR A 87 0.68 -27.19 5.56
C TYR A 87 1.29 -28.04 6.68
N ASN A 88 2.40 -27.60 7.28
CA ASN A 88 3.00 -28.31 8.41
C ASN A 88 2.19 -28.17 9.71
N ASN A 89 1.44 -27.07 9.87
CA ASN A 89 0.56 -26.84 11.02
C ASN A 89 -0.89 -27.30 10.76
N TYR A 90 -1.15 -27.99 9.65
CA TYR A 90 -2.46 -28.58 9.42
C TYR A 90 -2.63 -29.74 10.41
N GLU A 91 -3.45 -29.54 11.43
CA GLU A 91 -3.87 -30.62 12.32
C GLU A 91 -4.47 -31.72 11.46
N LYS A 92 -3.86 -32.90 11.51
CA LYS A 92 -4.44 -34.07 10.87
C LYS A 92 -5.77 -34.34 11.59
N PRO A 93 -6.86 -34.57 10.86
CA PRO A 93 -8.14 -34.89 11.48
C PRO A 93 -7.93 -36.04 12.46
N ASP A 94 -8.36 -35.84 13.70
CA ASP A 94 -8.18 -36.83 14.75
C ASP A 94 -8.93 -38.10 14.29
N PRO A 95 -8.24 -39.27 14.19
CA PRO A 95 -8.88 -40.50 13.73
C PRO A 95 -10.06 -40.94 14.62
N TYR A 96 -10.23 -40.33 15.80
CA TYR A 96 -11.34 -40.59 16.72
C TYR A 96 -12.38 -39.47 16.77
N GLU A 97 -12.30 -38.48 15.88
CA GLU A 97 -13.26 -37.38 15.83
C GLU A 97 -14.65 -37.89 15.40
N ILE A 98 -15.60 -37.87 16.32
CA ILE A 98 -16.98 -38.29 16.05
C ILE A 98 -17.72 -37.12 15.39
N THR A 99 -17.72 -37.07 14.05
CA THR A 99 -18.31 -35.97 13.28
C THR A 99 -19.85 -35.92 13.38
N ASN A 100 -20.49 -37.05 13.70
CA ASN A 100 -21.95 -37.12 13.81
C ASN A 100 -22.41 -36.75 15.24
N PRO A 101 -23.25 -35.71 15.41
CA PRO A 101 -23.61 -35.22 16.74
C PRO A 101 -24.47 -36.22 17.54
N GLN A 102 -25.29 -37.04 16.88
CA GLN A 102 -26.06 -38.09 17.55
C GLN A 102 -25.14 -39.19 18.08
N GLN A 103 -24.16 -39.63 17.29
CA GLN A 103 -23.18 -40.62 17.72
C GLN A 103 -22.31 -40.10 18.87
N ALA A 104 -21.89 -38.83 18.82
CA ALA A 104 -21.11 -38.22 19.89
C ALA A 104 -21.88 -38.19 21.22
N TYR A 105 -23.18 -37.89 21.16
CA TYR A 105 -24.05 -37.93 22.33
C TYR A 105 -24.17 -39.35 22.91
N GLU A 106 -24.38 -40.36 22.07
CA GLU A 106 -24.49 -41.75 22.50
C GLU A 106 -23.21 -42.27 23.15
N VAL A 107 -22.05 -42.03 22.54
CA VAL A 107 -20.75 -42.44 23.09
C VAL A 107 -20.49 -41.74 24.42
N SER A 108 -20.79 -40.44 24.52
CA SER A 108 -20.67 -39.68 25.77
C SER A 108 -21.56 -40.26 26.88
N LEU A 109 -22.79 -40.62 26.54
CA LEU A 109 -23.73 -41.22 27.49
C LEU A 109 -23.26 -42.61 27.95
N GLN A 110 -22.67 -43.41 27.04
CA GLN A 110 -22.08 -44.69 27.40
C GLN A 110 -20.89 -44.52 28.34
N ALA A 111 -19.98 -43.58 28.05
CA ALA A 111 -18.84 -43.27 28.91
C ALA A 111 -19.30 -42.82 30.30
N LEU A 112 -20.29 -41.91 30.38
CA LEU A 112 -20.86 -41.46 31.65
C LEU A 112 -21.51 -42.58 32.45
N ARG A 113 -22.23 -43.50 31.79
CA ARG A 113 -22.82 -44.68 32.42
C ARG A 113 -21.74 -45.60 32.99
N LEU A 114 -20.66 -45.83 32.25
CA LEU A 114 -19.54 -46.64 32.72
C LEU A 114 -18.91 -46.02 33.98
N VAL A 115 -18.59 -44.73 33.94
CA VAL A 115 -18.04 -44.01 35.09
C VAL A 115 -18.99 -44.10 36.30
N SER A 116 -20.29 -43.85 36.09
CA SER A 116 -21.29 -43.99 37.16
C SER A 116 -21.34 -45.40 37.75
N SER A 117 -21.22 -46.43 36.91
CA SER A 117 -21.23 -47.82 37.36
C SER A 117 -20.02 -48.15 38.22
N GLU A 118 -18.83 -47.65 37.86
CA GLU A 118 -17.61 -47.86 38.64
C GLU A 118 -17.63 -47.08 39.96
N LEU A 119 -18.17 -45.86 39.96
CA LEU A 119 -18.37 -45.09 41.19
C LEU A 119 -19.34 -45.79 42.16
N ASN A 120 -20.42 -46.37 41.65
CA ASN A 120 -21.37 -47.13 42.46
C ASN A 120 -20.74 -48.40 43.05
N LYS A 121 -19.90 -49.11 42.29
CA LYS A 121 -19.11 -50.24 42.80
C LYS A 121 -18.13 -49.78 43.88
N GLY A 122 -17.41 -48.67 43.65
CA GLY A 122 -16.53 -48.05 44.62
C GLY A 122 -17.23 -47.72 45.94
N LYS A 123 -18.43 -47.14 45.86
CA LYS A 123 -19.27 -46.87 47.04
C LYS A 123 -19.61 -48.16 47.79
N ALA A 124 -19.99 -49.23 47.10
CA ALA A 124 -20.29 -50.51 47.72
C ALA A 124 -19.07 -51.12 48.43
N TYR A 125 -17.88 -51.02 47.83
CA TYR A 125 -16.64 -51.46 48.49
C TYR A 125 -16.31 -50.62 49.72
N SER A 126 -16.44 -49.30 49.64
CA SER A 126 -16.18 -48.40 50.78
C SER A 126 -17.10 -48.70 51.97
N SER A 127 -18.39 -48.96 51.73
CA SER A 127 -19.34 -49.34 52.79
C SER A 127 -19.00 -50.69 53.43
N ARG A 128 -18.45 -51.65 52.67
CA ARG A 128 -17.96 -52.92 53.26
C ARG A 128 -16.75 -52.70 54.14
N ILE A 129 -15.81 -51.85 53.73
CA ILE A 129 -14.62 -51.51 54.53
C ILE A 129 -15.02 -50.81 55.82
N GLU A 130 -15.99 -49.89 55.77
CA GLU A 130 -16.54 -49.21 56.94
C GLU A 130 -17.11 -50.22 57.96
N LYS A 131 -17.94 -51.17 57.51
CA LYS A 131 -18.47 -52.24 58.36
C LYS A 131 -17.38 -53.12 58.99
N ILE A 132 -16.33 -53.45 58.22
CA ILE A 132 -15.19 -54.21 58.75
C ILE A 132 -14.47 -53.42 59.85
N ASN A 133 -14.29 -52.11 59.67
CA ASN A 133 -13.68 -51.23 60.67
C ASN A 133 -14.56 -51.11 61.93
N GLU A 134 -15.88 -51.00 61.79
CA GLU A 134 -16.82 -51.02 62.91
C GLU A 134 -16.71 -52.32 63.72
N VAL A 135 -16.72 -53.48 63.05
CA VAL A 135 -16.56 -54.78 63.70
C VAL A 135 -15.22 -54.87 64.42
N LYS A 136 -14.11 -54.46 63.78
CA LYS A 136 -12.78 -54.45 64.40
C LYS A 136 -12.74 -53.58 65.66
N ASN A 137 -13.35 -52.40 65.62
CA ASN A 137 -13.42 -51.49 66.76
C ASN A 137 -14.29 -52.06 67.91
N SER A 138 -15.33 -52.84 67.58
CA SER A 138 -16.17 -53.52 68.59
C SER A 138 -15.48 -54.70 69.27
N ILE A 139 -14.53 -55.37 68.60
CA ILE A 139 -13.74 -56.49 69.17
C ILE A 139 -12.57 -55.97 70.03
N ASN A 140 -12.03 -54.81 69.70
CA ASN A 140 -10.90 -54.18 70.42
C ASN A 140 -11.33 -53.30 71.62
N LYS A 141 -12.60 -53.35 72.04
CA LYS A 141 -13.15 -52.61 73.18
C LYS A 141 -13.54 -53.58 74.28
#